data_AF-A0A6V1Q864-F1
#
_entry.id   AF-A0A6V1Q864-F1
#
_cell.length_a   1.000
_cell.length_b   1.000
_cell.length_c   1.000
_cell.angle_alpha   90.00
_cell.angle_beta   90.00
_cell.angle_gamma   90.00
#
_symmetry.space_group_name_H-M   'P 1'
#
loop_
_entity.id
_entity.type
_entity.pdbx_description
1 polymer ?
#
loop_
_entity_poly.entity_id
_entity_poly.type
_entity_poly.pdbx_seq_one_letter_code
_entity_poly.pdbx_strand_id
1 'polypeptide(L)'
;MTVQAANFTIADPAVAAQVAQATGIQHTKTLEALTELFSGPGWLPGDIWQTIAQTGGTNMTVEGDPQAFLDYAVSQSDQTFNAVFTTGFWTDHWTYGLDLVDTYLMVFPDKEEELLFESEVTTFYGPSLVAPRSLKYVEFQGEARQIGSCYADPEKTAWAAKNGIWHLTADGEVMMLPVFTKILMLSTVRMAALDSQGMGLEMEGGKPGWLDALNGLPSFFGSSTPELSELTRQVKYLKEALGRIDQDVEVPEELSALMTAINSNLTALNAGELSDFQYWDNVYTAKETYREVTKLTFSGVKDTWSNADLIATLGAWEDKLAAGLQKAIDFNGGFVPTYFQWTATEYEYTEGEDDLGNPFVKVSAFEPTVLQKFLEGPVRYMKTLEADAKSEIYTAVKTSPIYDSVLQMFKISESLKELSPNVGRLAVFAAGWLENESVWLHMSYKFYLELLRGELWDEFWLEAKTGLCPFMEPSVYGRPLTEASSFIVSSANPDPNLWGQGFVSRLSGSTAEFLSMYNYMMSGPKPFSLDDDGNLQLTLAPVLPSWLFDEEENTISFTFLGAVSVTYHNPDMLNTWSIDSVDKIVLTMTDGSTTEVDGGVLGTDDATSVRNLEVTALDFYYASSS
;
A
#
# COMPACT_ATOMS: atom_id res chain seq x y z
N MET A 1 -6.83 11.02 7.45
CA MET A 1 -8.06 11.29 6.69
C MET A 1 -8.45 10.02 5.96
N THR A 2 -9.74 9.74 5.87
CA THR A 2 -10.26 8.60 5.11
C THR A 2 -11.20 9.14 4.05
N VAL A 3 -11.01 8.76 2.79
CA VAL A 3 -11.98 9.04 1.72
C VAL A 3 -13.22 8.22 2.01
N GLN A 4 -14.31 8.86 2.42
CA GLN A 4 -15.56 8.17 2.77
C GLN A 4 -16.44 7.93 1.56
N ALA A 5 -16.34 8.80 0.55
CA ALA A 5 -17.06 8.70 -0.70
C ALA A 5 -16.37 9.52 -1.79
N ALA A 6 -16.66 9.19 -3.04
CA ALA A 6 -16.45 10.07 -4.17
C ALA A 6 -17.80 10.63 -4.59
N ASN A 7 -17.94 11.96 -4.52
CA ASN A 7 -19.10 12.67 -5.03
C ASN A 7 -18.88 12.99 -6.50
N PHE A 8 -19.96 12.99 -7.26
CA PHE A 8 -19.97 13.39 -8.66
C PHE A 8 -20.77 14.69 -8.81
N THR A 9 -20.31 15.61 -9.64
CA THR A 9 -21.01 16.87 -9.94
C THR A 9 -21.02 17.11 -11.44
N ILE A 10 -22.14 17.56 -12.00
CA ILE A 10 -22.22 18.02 -13.39
C ILE A 10 -22.38 19.53 -13.38
N ALA A 11 -21.30 20.26 -13.69
CA ALA A 11 -21.27 21.72 -13.59
C ALA A 11 -22.20 22.42 -14.59
N ASP A 12 -22.42 21.84 -15.78
CA ASP A 12 -23.34 22.37 -16.79
C ASP A 12 -24.76 21.81 -16.60
N PRO A 13 -25.74 22.66 -16.24
CA PRO A 13 -27.13 22.22 -16.06
C PRO A 13 -27.76 21.63 -17.33
N ALA A 14 -27.29 22.01 -18.52
CA ALA A 14 -27.77 21.43 -19.77
C ALA A 14 -27.29 19.98 -19.94
N VAL A 15 -26.04 19.68 -19.57
CA VAL A 15 -25.51 18.32 -19.55
C VAL A 15 -26.24 17.49 -18.48
N ALA A 16 -26.47 18.04 -17.30
CA ALA A 16 -27.24 17.37 -16.24
C ALA A 16 -28.64 16.95 -16.70
N ALA A 17 -29.35 17.82 -17.44
CA ALA A 17 -30.65 17.51 -18.01
C ALA A 17 -30.58 16.43 -19.11
N GLN A 18 -29.53 16.44 -19.95
CA GLN A 18 -29.31 15.40 -20.96
C GLN A 18 -29.03 14.04 -20.31
N VAL A 19 -28.21 14.02 -19.25
CA VAL A 19 -27.95 12.79 -18.48
C VAL A 19 -29.23 12.27 -17.85
N ALA A 20 -30.07 13.13 -17.25
CA ALA A 20 -31.37 12.71 -16.72
C ALA A 20 -32.27 12.10 -17.81
N GLN A 21 -32.29 12.67 -19.02
CA GLN A 21 -33.07 12.13 -20.15
C GLN A 21 -32.54 10.79 -20.65
N ALA A 22 -31.24 10.52 -20.54
CA ALA A 22 -30.63 9.24 -20.93
C ALA A 22 -31.12 8.04 -20.10
N THR A 23 -31.85 8.28 -19.00
CA THR A 23 -32.57 7.21 -18.27
C THR A 23 -33.70 6.56 -19.08
N GLY A 24 -34.18 7.21 -20.15
CA GLY A 24 -35.37 6.80 -20.91
C GLY A 24 -36.72 7.03 -20.21
N ILE A 25 -36.69 7.37 -18.91
CA ILE A 25 -37.89 7.60 -18.10
C ILE A 25 -38.65 8.83 -18.60
N GLN A 26 -39.93 8.68 -18.95
CA GLN A 26 -40.79 9.79 -19.41
C GLN A 26 -41.52 10.53 -18.28
N HIS A 27 -41.34 10.10 -17.02
CA HIS A 27 -42.02 10.67 -15.87
C HIS A 27 -41.41 12.02 -15.47
N THR A 28 -42.11 13.11 -15.75
CA THR A 28 -41.63 14.49 -15.61
C THR A 28 -41.03 14.79 -14.22
N LYS A 29 -41.72 14.41 -13.15
CA LYS A 29 -41.24 14.65 -11.78
C LYS A 29 -39.94 13.91 -11.47
N THR A 30 -39.75 12.71 -12.05
CA THR A 30 -38.49 11.96 -11.90
C THR A 30 -37.36 12.62 -12.67
N LEU A 31 -37.62 13.06 -13.91
CA LEU A 31 -36.62 13.75 -14.71
C LEU A 31 -36.17 15.08 -14.08
N GLU A 32 -37.11 15.85 -13.52
CA GLU A 32 -36.81 17.08 -12.78
C GLU A 32 -35.93 16.80 -11.57
N ALA A 33 -36.27 15.79 -10.76
CA ALA A 33 -35.48 15.43 -9.57
C ALA A 33 -34.10 14.88 -9.91
N LEU A 34 -33.96 14.09 -10.98
CA LEU A 34 -32.66 13.63 -11.46
C LEU A 34 -31.79 14.78 -11.98
N THR A 35 -32.40 15.73 -12.70
CA THR A 35 -31.70 16.93 -13.16
C THR A 35 -31.20 17.75 -11.96
N GLU A 36 -32.03 17.92 -10.92
CA GLU A 36 -31.65 18.58 -9.67
C GLU A 36 -30.54 17.83 -8.91
N LEU A 37 -30.61 16.49 -8.86
CA LEU A 37 -29.55 15.66 -8.28
C LEU A 37 -28.21 15.89 -9.00
N PHE A 38 -28.21 15.81 -10.33
CA PHE A 38 -26.98 15.90 -11.14
C PHE A 38 -26.36 17.30 -11.14
N SER A 39 -27.20 18.35 -11.09
CA SER A 39 -26.76 19.76 -11.00
C SER A 39 -26.57 20.25 -9.57
N GLY A 40 -26.82 19.39 -8.58
CA GLY A 40 -26.69 19.68 -7.16
C GLY A 40 -25.24 19.73 -6.67
N PRO A 41 -25.03 19.88 -5.35
CA PRO A 41 -23.70 20.02 -4.74
C PRO A 41 -22.85 18.73 -4.75
N GLY A 42 -23.39 17.62 -5.27
CA GLY A 42 -22.73 16.32 -5.35
C GLY A 42 -23.74 15.18 -5.23
N TRP A 43 -23.54 14.11 -5.99
CA TRP A 43 -24.36 12.89 -5.96
C TRP A 43 -23.50 11.63 -5.88
N LEU A 44 -24.07 10.56 -5.32
CA LEU A 44 -23.52 9.21 -5.28
C LEU A 44 -24.31 8.28 -6.22
N PRO A 45 -23.70 7.21 -6.76
CA PRO A 45 -24.40 6.25 -7.62
C PRO A 45 -25.72 5.73 -7.03
N GLY A 46 -25.79 5.52 -5.70
CA GLY A 46 -27.00 5.10 -5.00
C GLY A 46 -28.14 6.13 -5.01
N ASP A 47 -27.81 7.42 -5.09
CA ASP A 47 -28.78 8.51 -5.05
C ASP A 47 -29.66 8.54 -6.30
N ILE A 48 -29.13 8.12 -7.45
CA ILE A 48 -29.88 7.97 -8.70
C ILE A 48 -31.05 7.01 -8.48
N TRP A 49 -30.75 5.82 -7.95
CA TRP A 49 -31.74 4.77 -7.74
C TRP A 49 -32.74 5.15 -6.64
N GLN A 50 -32.26 5.79 -5.57
CA GLN A 50 -33.11 6.30 -4.52
C GLN A 50 -34.07 7.38 -5.03
N THR A 51 -33.58 8.29 -5.87
CA THR A 51 -34.38 9.37 -6.47
C THR A 51 -35.49 8.78 -7.35
N ILE A 52 -35.17 7.85 -8.25
CA ILE A 52 -36.15 7.17 -9.10
C ILE A 52 -37.22 6.47 -8.25
N ALA A 53 -36.81 5.73 -7.22
CA ALA A 53 -37.74 5.01 -6.34
C ALA A 53 -38.68 5.97 -5.59
N GLN A 54 -38.18 7.13 -5.15
CA GLN A 54 -38.95 8.13 -4.41
C GLN A 54 -39.93 8.94 -5.28
N THR A 55 -39.55 9.28 -6.52
CA THR A 55 -40.37 10.12 -7.39
C THR A 55 -41.27 9.33 -8.33
N GLY A 56 -40.86 8.13 -8.76
CA GLY A 56 -41.55 7.30 -9.75
C GLY A 56 -42.26 6.07 -9.19
N GLY A 57 -41.97 5.68 -7.94
CA GLY A 57 -42.44 4.43 -7.32
C GLY A 57 -41.54 3.22 -7.62
N THR A 58 -41.73 2.12 -6.90
CA THR A 58 -40.82 0.95 -6.89
C THR A 58 -40.72 0.16 -8.20
N ASN A 59 -41.56 0.46 -9.20
CA ASN A 59 -41.61 -0.26 -10.47
C ASN A 59 -40.95 0.52 -11.63
N MET A 60 -40.41 1.71 -11.36
CA MET A 60 -39.73 2.53 -12.36
C MET A 60 -38.24 2.19 -12.39
N THR A 61 -37.71 1.93 -13.59
CA THR A 61 -36.31 1.57 -13.82
C THR A 61 -35.77 2.34 -15.03
N VAL A 62 -34.45 2.44 -15.15
CA VAL A 62 -33.79 2.95 -16.35
C VAL A 62 -34.11 2.05 -17.53
N GLU A 63 -34.46 2.63 -18.67
CA GLU A 63 -34.62 1.88 -19.91
C GLU A 63 -33.23 1.48 -20.45
N GLY A 64 -32.98 0.18 -20.60
CA GLY A 64 -31.68 -0.34 -21.05
C GLY A 64 -30.85 -0.95 -19.93
N ASP A 65 -29.53 -0.88 -20.04
CA ASP A 65 -28.59 -1.38 -19.05
C ASP A 65 -28.29 -0.32 -17.97
N PRO A 66 -28.68 -0.55 -16.70
CA PRO A 66 -28.39 0.37 -15.60
C PRO A 66 -26.90 0.65 -15.40
N GLN A 67 -26.03 -0.32 -15.69
CA GLN A 67 -24.59 -0.14 -15.55
C GLN A 67 -24.07 0.82 -16.62
N ALA A 68 -24.42 0.58 -17.89
CA ALA A 68 -24.07 1.50 -18.98
C ALA A 68 -24.58 2.93 -18.76
N PHE A 69 -25.77 3.09 -18.16
CA PHE A 69 -26.28 4.41 -17.78
C PHE A 69 -25.44 5.06 -16.67
N LEU A 70 -25.08 4.31 -15.63
CA LEU A 70 -24.24 4.80 -14.54
C LEU A 70 -22.86 5.23 -15.07
N ASP A 71 -22.25 4.40 -15.92
CA ASP A 71 -20.95 4.70 -16.54
C ASP A 71 -21.04 5.98 -17.38
N TYR A 72 -22.12 6.15 -18.15
CA TYR A 72 -22.38 7.39 -18.87
C TYR A 72 -22.52 8.59 -17.93
N ALA A 73 -23.35 8.52 -16.89
CA ALA A 73 -23.55 9.61 -15.95
C ALA A 73 -22.25 10.02 -15.23
N VAL A 74 -21.44 9.03 -14.82
CA VAL A 74 -20.12 9.25 -14.22
C VAL A 74 -19.16 9.89 -15.23
N SER A 75 -19.15 9.46 -16.50
CA SER A 75 -18.29 10.04 -17.55
C SER A 75 -18.57 11.51 -17.85
N GLN A 76 -19.77 12.00 -17.52
CA GLN A 76 -20.18 13.38 -17.71
C GLN A 76 -19.97 14.25 -16.44
N SER A 77 -19.41 13.67 -15.38
CA SER A 77 -19.28 14.32 -14.08
C SER A 77 -17.83 14.57 -13.70
N ASP A 78 -17.62 15.67 -12.98
CA ASP A 78 -16.39 15.88 -12.22
C ASP A 78 -16.47 15.07 -10.92
N GLN A 79 -15.44 14.26 -10.66
CA GLN A 79 -15.33 13.48 -9.42
C GLN A 79 -14.60 14.30 -8.35
N THR A 80 -15.18 14.39 -7.16
CA THR A 80 -14.57 15.01 -5.98
C THR A 80 -14.55 14.04 -4.81
N PHE A 81 -13.41 13.93 -4.13
CA PHE A 81 -13.25 13.01 -3.02
C PHE A 81 -13.59 13.70 -1.69
N ASN A 82 -14.46 13.09 -0.90
CA ASN A 82 -14.75 13.54 0.45
C ASN A 82 -13.85 12.82 1.45
N ALA A 83 -12.74 13.48 1.82
CA ALA A 83 -11.88 12.97 2.89
C ALA A 83 -12.27 13.61 4.23
N VAL A 84 -12.59 12.76 5.21
CA VAL A 84 -12.93 13.19 6.57
C VAL A 84 -11.80 12.79 7.51
N PHE A 85 -11.34 13.74 8.31
CA PHE A 85 -10.47 13.43 9.44
C PHE A 85 -11.30 12.81 10.57
N THR A 86 -10.80 11.72 11.16
CA THR A 86 -11.45 11.08 12.31
C THR A 86 -10.62 11.27 13.57
N THR A 87 -9.58 10.47 13.74
CA THR A 87 -8.87 10.36 15.03
C THR A 87 -7.35 10.39 14.91
N GLY A 88 -6.79 10.28 13.70
CA GLY A 88 -5.35 10.32 13.48
C GLY A 88 -4.94 9.94 12.06
N PHE A 89 -3.64 9.69 11.88
CA PHE A 89 -3.04 9.27 10.62
C PHE A 89 -2.28 7.97 10.81
N TRP A 90 -2.74 6.90 10.15
CA TRP A 90 -2.08 5.60 10.15
C TRP A 90 -0.69 5.70 9.53
N THR A 91 0.24 4.98 10.15
CA THR A 91 1.67 5.12 9.86
C THR A 91 2.03 4.48 8.52
N ASP A 92 1.25 3.52 8.03
CA ASP A 92 1.46 2.71 6.83
C ASP A 92 0.73 3.23 5.57
N HIS A 93 -0.31 4.05 5.68
CA HIS A 93 -1.20 4.39 4.54
C HIS A 93 -0.49 4.95 3.28
N TRP A 94 0.69 5.55 3.44
CA TRP A 94 1.46 6.11 2.33
C TRP A 94 2.21 5.03 1.52
N THR A 95 2.48 3.87 2.10
CA THR A 95 3.30 2.82 1.47
C THR A 95 2.61 2.20 0.25
N TYR A 96 1.27 2.18 0.26
CA TYR A 96 0.46 1.58 -0.81
C TYR A 96 0.52 2.35 -2.13
N GLY A 97 0.97 3.61 -2.12
CA GLY A 97 1.11 4.41 -3.35
C GLY A 97 2.10 3.80 -4.33
N LEU A 98 3.23 3.28 -3.83
CA LEU A 98 4.23 2.64 -4.68
C LEU A 98 3.74 1.30 -5.24
N ASP A 99 2.90 0.57 -4.50
CA ASP A 99 2.30 -0.68 -5.00
C ASP A 99 1.37 -0.43 -6.22
N LEU A 100 0.73 0.74 -6.29
CA LEU A 100 -0.04 1.16 -7.48
C LEU A 100 0.86 1.50 -8.66
N VAL A 101 1.99 2.18 -8.40
CA VAL A 101 3.00 2.48 -9.44
C VAL A 101 3.54 1.17 -10.01
N ASP A 102 3.94 0.22 -9.17
CA ASP A 102 4.41 -1.11 -9.61
C ASP A 102 3.35 -1.83 -10.46
N THR A 103 2.09 -1.80 -10.02
CA THR A 103 0.99 -2.45 -10.75
C THR A 103 0.76 -1.80 -12.13
N TYR A 104 0.87 -0.47 -12.22
CA TYR A 104 0.77 0.25 -13.48
C TYR A 104 1.94 -0.09 -14.41
N LEU A 105 3.17 -0.03 -13.91
CA LEU A 105 4.39 -0.29 -14.70
C LEU A 105 4.54 -1.76 -15.09
N MET A 106 3.84 -2.68 -14.42
CA MET A 106 3.72 -4.07 -14.85
C MET A 106 3.04 -4.21 -16.22
N VAL A 107 2.21 -3.23 -16.62
CA VAL A 107 1.48 -3.20 -17.90
C VAL A 107 2.04 -2.13 -18.85
N PHE A 108 2.50 -1.00 -18.30
CA PHE A 108 2.99 0.16 -19.05
C PHE A 108 4.43 0.55 -18.65
N PRO A 109 5.42 -0.35 -18.80
CA PRO A 109 6.80 -0.04 -18.43
C PRO A 109 7.41 1.07 -19.29
N ASP A 110 6.99 1.19 -20.55
CA ASP A 110 7.28 2.26 -21.50
C ASP A 110 6.72 3.64 -21.08
N LYS A 111 5.91 3.70 -20.03
CA LYS A 111 5.26 4.92 -19.53
C LYS A 111 5.82 5.42 -18.20
N GLU A 112 6.94 4.87 -17.73
CA GLU A 112 7.57 5.27 -16.47
C GLU A 112 7.93 6.77 -16.45
N GLU A 113 8.56 7.28 -17.51
CA GLU A 113 8.94 8.70 -17.61
C GLU A 113 7.71 9.63 -17.62
N GLU A 114 6.72 9.32 -18.47
CA GLU A 114 5.45 10.06 -18.55
C GLU A 114 4.69 10.07 -17.21
N LEU A 115 4.63 8.92 -16.53
CA LEU A 115 3.99 8.80 -15.22
C LEU A 115 4.71 9.65 -14.17
N LEU A 116 6.04 9.57 -14.11
CA LEU A 116 6.80 10.17 -13.02
C LEU A 116 6.98 11.68 -13.18
N PHE A 117 7.28 12.15 -14.39
CA PHE A 117 7.74 13.53 -14.61
C PHE A 117 6.74 14.41 -15.35
N GLU A 118 5.85 13.83 -16.16
CA GLU A 118 4.87 14.59 -16.94
C GLU A 118 3.48 14.60 -16.30
N SER A 119 3.10 13.51 -15.62
CA SER A 119 1.82 13.44 -14.91
C SER A 119 1.87 14.20 -13.60
N GLU A 120 0.93 15.12 -13.41
CA GLU A 120 0.82 15.93 -12.20
C GLU A 120 -0.35 15.50 -11.31
N VAL A 121 -0.11 15.53 -10.00
CA VAL A 121 -1.08 15.25 -8.95
C VAL A 121 -1.12 16.39 -7.94
N THR A 122 -2.24 16.52 -7.23
CA THR A 122 -2.41 17.53 -6.19
C THR A 122 -2.36 16.95 -4.78
N THR A 123 -2.47 17.81 -3.77
CA THR A 123 -2.47 17.45 -2.35
C THR A 123 -3.81 17.81 -1.70
N PHE A 124 -4.42 16.85 -1.03
CA PHE A 124 -5.63 17.11 -0.24
C PHE A 124 -5.32 18.02 0.96
N TYR A 125 -6.18 19.01 1.18
CA TYR A 125 -6.12 19.93 2.29
C TYR A 125 -7.00 19.45 3.45
N GLY A 126 -6.37 18.81 4.45
CA GLY A 126 -7.06 18.34 5.65
C GLY A 126 -7.10 19.41 6.74
N PRO A 127 -8.24 19.62 7.45
CA PRO A 127 -8.35 20.62 8.53
C PRO A 127 -7.56 20.26 9.80
N SER A 128 -7.05 19.02 9.88
CA SER A 128 -6.32 18.52 11.05
C SER A 128 -4.82 18.44 10.79
N LEU A 129 -4.05 18.69 11.85
CA LEU A 129 -2.60 18.68 11.86
C LEU A 129 -2.09 17.64 12.84
N VAL A 130 -0.89 17.12 12.58
CA VAL A 130 -0.12 16.41 13.60
C VAL A 130 0.42 17.47 14.57
N ALA A 131 0.13 17.31 15.86
CA ALA A 131 0.58 18.23 16.90
C ALA A 131 2.12 18.29 16.97
N PRO A 132 2.71 19.46 17.24
CA PRO A 132 4.12 19.54 17.60
C PRO A 132 4.36 18.84 18.94
N ARG A 133 5.60 18.40 19.19
CA ARG A 133 6.03 17.71 20.42
C ARG A 133 5.67 18.48 21.68
N SER A 134 5.80 19.81 21.63
CA SER A 134 5.43 20.73 22.71
C SER A 134 3.97 20.67 23.14
N LEU A 135 3.09 20.11 22.31
CA LEU A 135 1.64 20.00 22.57
C LEU A 135 1.14 18.55 22.67
N LYS A 136 2.01 17.56 22.41
CA LYS A 136 1.62 16.14 22.46
C LYS A 136 2.44 15.28 23.39
N TYR A 137 3.54 15.80 23.94
CA TYR A 137 4.33 15.09 24.94
C TYR A 137 3.88 15.56 26.33
N VAL A 138 3.30 14.64 27.09
CA VAL A 138 2.71 14.92 28.41
C VAL A 138 3.22 13.93 29.45
N GLU A 139 3.27 14.34 30.71
CA GLU A 139 3.40 13.42 31.83
C GLU A 139 2.03 12.83 32.15
N PHE A 140 1.91 11.50 32.02
CA PHE A 140 0.69 10.77 32.29
C PHE A 140 0.99 9.55 33.18
N GLN A 141 0.45 9.59 34.41
CA GLN A 141 0.57 8.51 35.40
C GLN A 141 2.01 8.15 35.81
N GLY A 142 2.88 9.15 35.88
CA GLY A 142 4.28 9.04 36.29
C GLY A 142 5.26 8.81 35.15
N GLU A 143 4.80 8.78 33.89
CA GLU A 143 5.63 8.52 32.71
C GLU A 143 5.33 9.54 31.61
N ALA A 144 6.34 9.95 30.83
CA ALA A 144 6.06 10.72 29.63
C ALA A 144 5.38 9.85 28.57
N ARG A 145 4.41 10.43 27.86
CA ARG A 145 3.61 9.79 26.81
C ARG A 145 3.39 10.74 25.64
N GLN A 146 3.10 10.17 24.48
CA GLN A 146 2.62 10.90 23.31
C GLN A 146 1.08 10.84 23.23
N ILE A 147 0.38 11.88 23.70
CA ILE A 147 -1.08 11.95 23.74
C ILE A 147 -1.54 13.21 23.01
N GLY A 148 -2.71 13.18 22.36
CA GLY A 148 -3.19 14.33 21.59
C GLY A 148 -2.41 14.57 20.29
N SER A 149 -1.96 13.48 19.64
CA SER A 149 -1.10 13.52 18.45
C SER A 149 -1.63 14.33 17.27
N CYS A 150 -2.94 14.56 17.20
CA CYS A 150 -3.57 15.34 16.15
C CYS A 150 -4.64 16.27 16.72
N TYR A 151 -4.78 17.46 16.15
CA TYR A 151 -5.80 18.43 16.51
C TYR A 151 -6.41 19.08 15.26
N ALA A 152 -7.64 19.57 15.40
CA ALA A 152 -8.26 20.42 14.38
C ALA A 152 -7.83 21.86 14.60
N ASP A 153 -7.14 22.44 13.62
CA ASP A 153 -6.66 23.81 13.72
C ASP A 153 -7.79 24.78 13.30
N PRO A 154 -8.18 25.75 14.14
CA PRO A 154 -9.29 26.65 13.83
C PRO A 154 -9.02 27.53 12.60
N GLU A 155 -7.78 27.98 12.42
CA GLU A 155 -7.37 28.79 11.27
C GLU A 155 -7.45 27.97 9.99
N LYS A 156 -6.91 26.75 10.02
CA LYS A 156 -6.95 25.79 8.92
C LYS A 156 -8.38 25.40 8.53
N THR A 157 -9.24 25.18 9.52
CA THR A 157 -10.65 24.85 9.31
C THR A 157 -11.41 25.99 8.64
N ALA A 158 -11.22 27.23 9.12
CA ALA A 158 -11.83 28.41 8.52
C ALA A 158 -11.32 28.66 7.10
N TRP A 159 -10.02 28.40 6.85
CA TRP A 159 -9.43 28.51 5.54
C TRP A 159 -9.99 27.46 4.55
N ALA A 160 -10.09 26.19 4.96
CA ALA A 160 -10.62 25.11 4.11
C ALA A 160 -12.07 25.38 3.70
N ALA A 161 -12.90 25.86 4.63
CA ALA A 161 -14.29 26.19 4.37
C ALA A 161 -14.46 27.27 3.28
N LYS A 162 -13.45 28.14 3.09
CA LYS A 162 -13.48 29.21 2.08
C LYS A 162 -12.86 28.79 0.75
N ASN A 163 -11.78 28.00 0.79
CA ASN A 163 -10.92 27.76 -0.37
C ASN A 163 -11.02 26.33 -0.94
N GLY A 164 -11.76 25.43 -0.27
CA GLY A 164 -11.98 24.07 -0.72
C GLY A 164 -11.01 23.05 -0.11
N ILE A 165 -10.90 21.90 -0.78
CA ILE A 165 -10.24 20.68 -0.28
C ILE A 165 -8.85 20.44 -0.86
N TRP A 166 -8.35 21.36 -1.68
CA TRP A 166 -7.04 21.24 -2.31
C TRP A 166 -6.05 22.21 -1.68
N HIS A 167 -4.80 21.78 -1.55
CA HIS A 167 -3.75 22.66 -1.07
C HIS A 167 -3.44 23.71 -2.15
N LEU A 168 -3.36 24.96 -1.72
CA LEU A 168 -3.12 26.08 -2.63
C LEU A 168 -1.73 26.68 -2.46
N THR A 169 -1.27 27.39 -3.49
CA THR A 169 -0.15 28.34 -3.44
C THR A 169 -0.59 29.66 -2.79
N ALA A 170 0.37 30.53 -2.47
CA ALA A 170 0.11 31.85 -1.90
C ALA A 170 -0.73 32.74 -2.83
N ASP A 171 -0.65 32.51 -4.14
CA ASP A 171 -1.43 33.20 -5.17
C ASP A 171 -2.85 32.62 -5.35
N GLY A 172 -3.18 31.54 -4.64
CA GLY A 172 -4.51 30.91 -4.64
C GLY A 172 -4.70 29.84 -5.73
N GLU A 173 -3.62 29.40 -6.38
CA GLU A 173 -3.67 28.33 -7.39
C GLU A 173 -3.58 26.95 -6.72
N VAL A 174 -4.18 25.93 -7.34
CA VAL A 174 -4.05 24.56 -6.85
C VAL A 174 -2.61 24.09 -7.04
N MET A 175 -2.02 23.59 -5.97
CA MET A 175 -0.66 23.06 -6.02
C MET A 175 -0.66 21.72 -6.78
N MET A 176 -0.04 21.74 -7.96
CA MET A 176 0.22 20.56 -8.79
C MET A 176 1.69 20.18 -8.70
N LEU A 177 1.96 18.88 -8.64
CA LEU A 177 3.31 18.32 -8.55
C LEU A 177 3.42 17.10 -9.45
N PRO A 178 4.54 16.91 -10.17
CA PRO A 178 4.84 15.63 -10.80
C PRO A 178 4.74 14.48 -9.80
N VAL A 179 4.31 13.31 -10.25
CA VAL A 179 4.21 12.11 -9.39
C VAL A 179 5.54 11.82 -8.70
N PHE A 180 6.67 11.99 -9.39
CA PHE A 180 8.01 11.85 -8.81
C PHE A 180 8.18 12.79 -7.61
N THR A 181 7.94 14.10 -7.80
CA THR A 181 8.04 15.10 -6.73
C THR A 181 7.09 14.78 -5.58
N LYS A 182 5.92 14.20 -5.86
CA LYS A 182 4.97 13.79 -4.81
C LYS A 182 5.50 12.61 -3.98
N ILE A 183 6.07 11.60 -4.63
CA ILE A 183 6.69 10.44 -3.97
C ILE A 183 7.94 10.88 -3.20
N LEU A 184 8.74 11.80 -3.74
CA LEU A 184 9.86 12.43 -3.05
C LEU A 184 9.41 13.20 -1.81
N MET A 185 8.37 14.04 -1.92
CA MET A 185 7.78 14.76 -0.79
C MET A 185 7.37 13.82 0.35
N LEU A 186 6.70 12.71 0.01
CA LEU A 186 6.34 11.69 1.01
C LEU A 186 7.60 11.11 1.65
N SER A 187 8.60 10.71 0.86
CA SER A 187 9.86 10.14 1.35
C SER A 187 10.59 11.10 2.29
N THR A 188 10.70 12.39 1.94
CA THR A 188 11.34 13.42 2.77
C THR A 188 10.62 13.58 4.12
N VAL A 189 9.29 13.65 4.13
CA VAL A 189 8.52 13.77 5.37
C VAL A 189 8.69 12.52 6.24
N ARG A 190 8.83 11.33 5.63
CA ARG A 190 9.07 10.07 6.37
C ARG A 190 10.51 9.93 6.86
N MET A 191 11.50 10.39 6.11
CA MET A 191 12.89 10.53 6.58
C MET A 191 12.95 11.40 7.84
N ALA A 192 12.11 12.42 7.93
CA ALA A 192 12.02 13.28 9.11
C ALA A 192 11.13 12.73 10.24
N ALA A 193 10.61 11.50 10.09
CA ALA A 193 9.77 10.80 11.08
C ALA A 193 10.38 9.46 11.53
N LEU A 194 11.67 9.26 11.31
CA LEU A 194 12.42 8.17 11.93
C LEU A 194 12.42 8.32 13.46
N ASP A 195 12.49 7.22 14.18
CA ASP A 195 12.63 7.25 15.64
C ASP A 195 14.01 7.75 16.10
N SER A 196 14.15 7.98 17.40
CA SER A 196 15.34 8.57 18.01
C SER A 196 16.66 7.81 17.78
N GLN A 197 16.59 6.58 17.26
CA GLN A 197 17.76 5.77 16.91
C GLN A 197 17.80 5.33 15.44
N GLY A 198 16.82 5.76 14.63
CA GLY A 198 16.68 5.37 13.23
C GLY A 198 16.27 3.92 13.00
N MET A 199 15.73 3.20 13.99
CA MET A 199 15.41 1.76 13.89
C MET A 199 14.00 1.48 13.32
N GLY A 200 13.16 2.49 13.21
CA GLY A 200 11.79 2.42 12.73
C GLY A 200 11.21 3.80 12.43
N LEU A 201 10.01 3.81 11.86
CA LEU A 201 9.22 5.02 11.63
C LEU A 201 8.27 5.27 12.81
N GLU A 202 8.23 6.49 13.33
CA GLU A 202 7.40 6.85 14.49
C GLU A 202 5.91 6.89 14.18
N MET A 203 5.10 6.39 15.13
CA MET A 203 3.65 6.47 15.11
C MET A 203 3.15 7.86 15.58
N GLU A 204 3.75 8.93 15.06
CA GLU A 204 3.54 10.31 15.55
C GLU A 204 2.13 10.88 15.27
N GLY A 205 1.38 10.25 14.37
CA GLY A 205 0.02 10.63 13.97
C GLY A 205 -1.09 10.02 14.83
N GLY A 206 -0.74 9.37 15.95
CA GLY A 206 -1.68 8.83 16.91
C GLY A 206 -2.37 7.53 16.48
N LYS A 207 -1.87 6.88 15.41
CA LYS A 207 -2.36 5.60 14.90
C LYS A 207 -1.20 4.66 14.58
N PRO A 208 -1.38 3.34 14.77
CA PRO A 208 -0.37 2.36 14.38
C PRO A 208 -0.26 2.25 12.86
N GLY A 209 0.54 1.30 12.38
CA GLY A 209 0.55 0.87 10.98
C GLY A 209 -0.60 -0.08 10.67
N TRP A 210 -0.33 -1.08 9.82
CA TRP A 210 -1.32 -2.06 9.34
C TRP A 210 -2.06 -2.80 10.48
N LEU A 211 -1.36 -3.14 11.56
CA LEU A 211 -1.94 -3.82 12.72
C LEU A 211 -2.71 -2.84 13.63
N ASP A 212 -3.93 -2.49 13.23
CA ASP A 212 -4.78 -1.53 13.94
C ASP A 212 -5.08 -1.91 15.41
N ALA A 213 -4.93 -3.19 15.76
CA ALA A 213 -5.12 -3.66 17.12
C ALA A 213 -4.03 -3.20 18.10
N LEU A 214 -2.92 -2.61 17.63
CA LEU A 214 -1.89 -1.91 18.41
C LEU A 214 -2.24 -0.43 18.66
N ASN A 215 -3.53 -0.14 18.84
CA ASN A 215 -4.06 1.22 18.92
C ASN A 215 -3.61 2.04 20.14
N GLY A 216 -2.94 1.44 21.13
CA GLY A 216 -2.34 2.13 22.26
C GLY A 216 -0.84 2.42 22.12
N LEU A 217 -0.13 1.65 21.28
CA LEU A 217 1.30 1.76 21.04
C LEU A 217 1.79 3.17 20.64
N PRO A 218 1.04 3.97 19.82
CA PRO A 218 1.42 5.35 19.52
C PRO A 218 1.64 6.23 20.76
N SER A 219 0.98 5.94 21.88
CA SER A 219 1.14 6.70 23.12
C SER A 219 2.46 6.43 23.86
N PHE A 220 3.09 5.30 23.55
CA PHE A 220 4.39 4.89 24.07
C PHE A 220 5.51 5.26 23.09
N PHE A 221 5.34 6.35 22.35
CA PHE A 221 6.26 6.80 21.29
C PHE A 221 6.61 5.68 20.30
N GLY A 222 5.67 4.77 20.04
CA GLY A 222 5.95 3.56 19.30
C GLY A 222 6.48 3.82 17.90
N SER A 223 7.34 2.92 17.42
CA SER A 223 7.88 2.96 16.06
C SER A 223 7.81 1.60 15.37
N SER A 224 7.99 1.59 14.05
CA SER A 224 7.70 0.45 13.19
C SER A 224 8.79 0.24 12.13
N THR A 225 9.37 -0.96 12.12
CA THR A 225 10.32 -1.41 11.09
C THR A 225 9.66 -1.74 9.74
N PRO A 226 8.41 -2.25 9.67
CA PRO A 226 7.62 -2.31 8.45
C PRO A 226 7.66 -1.05 7.58
N GLU A 227 7.32 0.10 8.18
CA GLU A 227 7.29 1.36 7.43
C GLU A 227 8.69 1.90 7.11
N LEU A 228 9.71 1.55 7.92
CA LEU A 228 11.10 1.83 7.57
C LEU A 228 11.54 1.03 6.33
N SER A 229 11.09 -0.22 6.21
CA SER A 229 11.37 -1.09 5.05
C SER A 229 10.70 -0.54 3.79
N GLU A 230 9.45 -0.09 3.88
CA GLU A 230 8.76 0.53 2.75
C GLU A 230 9.40 1.88 2.35
N LEU A 231 9.95 2.64 3.31
CA LEU A 231 10.69 3.87 3.02
C LEU A 231 11.98 3.57 2.27
N THR A 232 12.68 2.52 2.69
CA THR A 232 13.88 2.03 2.00
C THR A 232 13.57 1.68 0.55
N ARG A 233 12.50 0.90 0.33
CA ARG A 233 12.04 0.53 -1.02
C ARG A 233 11.68 1.77 -1.86
N GLN A 234 10.97 2.74 -1.29
CA GLN A 234 10.56 3.94 -2.02
C GLN A 234 11.75 4.85 -2.37
N VAL A 235 12.73 5.00 -1.47
CA VAL A 235 13.97 5.75 -1.74
C VAL A 235 14.80 5.05 -2.82
N LYS A 236 14.95 3.72 -2.74
CA LYS A 236 15.63 2.91 -3.77
C LYS A 236 14.95 3.09 -5.14
N TYR A 237 13.62 3.00 -5.21
CA TYR A 237 12.87 3.23 -6.44
C TYR A 237 13.13 4.62 -7.05
N LEU A 238 13.03 5.70 -6.26
CA LEU A 238 13.27 7.06 -6.74
C LEU A 238 14.69 7.22 -7.32
N LYS A 239 15.69 6.65 -6.63
CA LYS A 239 17.09 6.69 -7.05
C LYS A 239 17.30 5.93 -8.36
N GLU A 240 16.72 4.74 -8.46
CA GLU A 240 16.82 3.91 -9.66
C GLU A 240 16.10 4.54 -10.86
N ALA A 241 14.94 5.16 -10.65
CA ALA A 241 14.21 5.88 -11.69
C ALA A 241 15.04 7.05 -12.26
N LEU A 242 15.69 7.85 -11.40
CA LEU A 242 16.62 8.90 -11.85
C LEU A 242 17.87 8.35 -12.52
N GLY A 243 18.30 7.13 -12.18
CA GLY A 243 19.39 6.44 -12.84
C GLY A 243 19.04 5.95 -14.26
N ARG A 244 17.74 5.70 -14.52
CA ARG A 244 17.23 5.38 -15.87
C ARG A 244 16.87 6.62 -16.67
N ILE A 245 16.36 7.66 -16.00
CA ILE A 245 15.79 8.86 -16.63
C ILE A 245 16.55 10.09 -16.13
N ASP A 246 17.34 10.70 -17.01
CA ASP A 246 18.16 11.88 -16.71
C ASP A 246 17.31 13.16 -16.67
N GLN A 247 16.56 13.33 -15.57
CA GLN A 247 15.68 14.48 -15.34
C GLN A 247 16.11 15.27 -14.08
N ASP A 248 16.20 16.60 -14.20
CA ASP A 248 16.23 17.51 -13.06
C ASP A 248 14.84 17.61 -12.42
N VAL A 249 14.78 17.79 -11.09
CA VAL A 249 13.52 17.74 -10.34
C VAL A 249 13.26 19.08 -9.68
N GLU A 250 12.10 19.66 -9.98
CA GLU A 250 11.59 20.81 -9.26
C GLU A 250 10.82 20.38 -8.00
N VAL A 251 11.16 21.01 -6.87
CA VAL A 251 10.49 20.82 -5.59
C VAL A 251 10.06 22.16 -5.01
N PRO A 252 8.97 22.24 -4.22
CA PRO A 252 8.64 23.45 -3.47
C PRO A 252 9.79 23.87 -2.56
N GLU A 253 10.07 25.17 -2.44
CA GLU A 253 11.20 25.68 -1.64
C GLU A 253 11.13 25.21 -0.17
N GLU A 254 9.94 25.04 0.40
CA GLU A 254 9.76 24.56 1.76
C GLU A 254 10.19 23.09 1.90
N LEU A 255 9.95 22.28 0.85
CA LEU A 255 10.42 20.90 0.80
C LEU A 255 11.94 20.85 0.61
N SER A 256 12.48 21.70 -0.26
CA SER A 256 13.93 21.86 -0.48
C SER A 256 14.67 22.21 0.83
N ALA A 257 14.10 23.11 1.63
CA ALA A 257 14.63 23.46 2.94
C ALA A 257 14.64 22.27 3.92
N LEU A 258 13.57 21.46 3.95
CA LEU A 258 13.52 20.24 4.76
C LEU A 258 14.56 19.20 4.29
N MET A 259 14.67 18.97 2.99
CA MET A 259 15.68 18.06 2.41
C MET A 259 17.09 18.50 2.78
N THR A 260 17.39 19.79 2.66
CA THR A 260 18.69 20.37 3.02
C THR A 260 18.99 20.19 4.51
N ALA A 261 17.98 20.39 5.39
CA ALA A 261 18.12 20.18 6.82
C ALA A 261 18.41 18.71 7.16
N ILE A 262 17.73 17.75 6.51
CA ILE A 262 18.00 16.31 6.66
C ILE A 262 19.44 16.00 6.24
N ASN A 263 19.84 16.43 5.03
CA ASN A 263 21.16 16.13 4.47
C ASN A 263 22.31 16.71 5.31
N SER A 264 22.14 17.93 5.80
CA SER A 264 23.16 18.60 6.63
C SER A 264 23.33 17.89 7.97
N ASN A 265 22.22 17.52 8.64
CA ASN A 265 22.28 16.77 9.90
C ASN A 265 22.81 15.35 9.70
N LEU A 266 22.46 14.70 8.59
CA LEU A 266 22.96 13.37 8.26
C LEU A 266 24.48 13.39 8.03
N THR A 267 24.99 14.43 7.35
CA THR A 267 26.43 14.64 7.17
C THR A 267 27.14 14.78 8.52
N ALA A 268 26.60 15.59 9.44
CA ALA A 268 27.15 15.77 10.78
C ALA A 268 27.09 14.49 11.62
N LEU A 269 26.01 13.71 11.52
CA LEU A 269 25.89 12.38 12.15
C LEU A 269 26.98 11.44 11.63
N ASN A 270 27.16 11.35 10.32
CA ASN A 270 28.16 10.48 9.69
C ASN A 270 29.61 10.91 10.01
N ALA A 271 29.83 12.20 10.27
CA ALA A 271 31.11 12.74 10.75
C ALA A 271 31.34 12.47 12.25
N GLY A 272 30.37 11.93 12.98
CA GLY A 272 30.42 11.69 14.42
C GLY A 272 30.25 12.97 15.26
N GLU A 273 29.76 14.05 14.66
CA GLU A 273 29.53 15.33 15.34
C GLU A 273 28.19 15.37 16.09
N LEU A 274 27.23 14.55 15.65
CA LEU A 274 25.95 14.35 16.32
C LEU A 274 25.80 12.90 16.80
N SER A 275 25.09 12.72 17.90
CA SER A 275 24.49 11.44 18.26
C SER A 275 23.18 11.20 17.48
N ASP A 276 22.69 9.95 17.48
CA ASP A 276 21.39 9.64 16.86
C ASP A 276 20.25 10.50 17.43
N PHE A 277 20.22 10.72 18.76
CA PHE A 277 19.20 11.56 19.39
C PHE A 277 19.29 13.02 18.92
N GLN A 278 20.50 13.58 18.80
CA GLN A 278 20.66 14.96 18.33
C GLN A 278 20.29 15.12 16.84
N TYR A 279 20.66 14.14 16.01
CA TYR A 279 20.19 14.08 14.62
C TYR A 279 18.66 14.08 14.56
N TRP A 280 18.03 13.19 15.32
CA TRP A 280 16.58 13.07 15.42
C TRP A 280 15.93 14.38 15.87
N ASP A 281 16.40 14.99 16.95
CA ASP A 281 15.81 16.22 17.51
C ASP A 281 15.88 17.39 16.51
N ASN A 282 17.02 17.54 15.82
CA ASN A 282 17.22 18.58 14.81
C ASN A 282 16.30 18.37 13.60
N VAL A 283 16.22 17.13 13.08
CA VAL A 283 15.39 16.80 11.91
C VAL A 283 13.90 16.87 12.25
N TYR A 284 13.50 16.45 13.45
CA TYR A 284 12.11 16.59 13.92
C TYR A 284 11.71 18.06 13.98
N THR A 285 12.58 18.92 14.50
CA THR A 285 12.37 20.38 14.54
C THR A 285 12.21 20.96 13.13
N ALA A 286 13.01 20.48 12.16
CA ALA A 286 12.86 20.87 10.75
C ALA A 286 11.51 20.43 10.17
N LYS A 287 11.01 19.24 10.51
CA LYS A 287 9.68 18.75 10.12
C LYS A 287 8.54 19.57 10.71
N GLU A 288 8.63 19.94 11.99
CA GLU A 288 7.66 20.83 12.64
C GLU A 288 7.66 22.21 11.98
N THR A 289 8.85 22.74 11.67
CA THR A 289 8.99 23.99 10.90
C THR A 289 8.33 23.89 9.54
N TYR A 290 8.61 22.82 8.77
CA TYR A 290 7.99 22.55 7.48
C TYR A 290 6.45 22.54 7.57
N ARG A 291 5.90 21.82 8.56
CA ARG A 291 4.44 21.75 8.76
C ARG A 291 3.82 23.11 9.09
N GLU A 292 4.50 23.96 9.85
CA GLU A 292 3.99 25.30 10.18
C GLU A 292 4.04 26.24 8.96
N VAL A 293 5.13 26.26 8.20
CA VAL A 293 5.24 27.15 7.04
C VAL A 293 4.30 26.75 5.91
N THR A 294 4.04 25.45 5.74
CA THR A 294 3.06 24.96 4.75
C THR A 294 1.65 24.81 5.31
N LYS A 295 1.37 25.29 6.53
CA LYS A 295 0.11 25.02 7.24
C LYS A 295 -1.12 25.46 6.44
N LEU A 296 -1.04 26.64 5.80
CA LEU A 296 -2.12 27.23 5.04
C LEU A 296 -1.92 27.11 3.53
N THR A 297 -0.76 27.49 3.04
CA THR A 297 -0.42 27.51 1.62
C THR A 297 1.05 27.15 1.44
N PHE A 298 1.42 26.71 0.24
CA PHE A 298 2.81 26.76 -0.21
C PHE A 298 3.10 28.13 -0.83
N SER A 299 4.35 28.58 -0.86
CA SER A 299 4.69 29.86 -1.48
C SER A 299 4.42 29.88 -2.99
N GLY A 300 4.51 28.71 -3.63
CA GLY A 300 4.46 28.55 -5.09
C GLY A 300 5.84 28.66 -5.75
N VAL A 301 6.88 29.02 -4.99
CA VAL A 301 8.27 29.02 -5.46
C VAL A 301 8.81 27.59 -5.48
N LYS A 302 9.55 27.26 -6.54
CA LYS A 302 10.19 25.96 -6.72
C LYS A 302 11.70 26.13 -6.80
N ASP A 303 12.41 25.21 -6.15
CA ASP A 303 13.85 24.99 -6.30
C ASP A 303 14.10 23.81 -7.23
N THR A 304 15.14 23.91 -8.07
CA THR A 304 15.58 22.82 -8.94
C THR A 304 16.73 22.06 -8.28
N TRP A 305 16.55 20.74 -8.14
CA TRP A 305 17.60 19.80 -7.75
C TRP A 305 18.10 19.08 -9.00
N SER A 306 19.43 19.09 -9.21
CA SER A 306 20.00 18.38 -10.35
C SER A 306 19.82 16.86 -10.19
N ASN A 307 19.69 16.14 -11.29
CA ASN A 307 19.61 14.67 -11.29
C ASN A 307 20.73 14.06 -10.42
N ALA A 308 21.97 14.50 -10.62
CA ALA A 308 23.14 14.00 -9.89
C ALA A 308 23.10 14.29 -8.38
N ASP A 309 22.72 15.51 -7.97
CA ASP A 309 22.63 15.88 -6.55
C ASP A 309 21.51 15.10 -5.84
N LEU A 310 20.42 14.84 -6.55
CA LEU A 310 19.29 14.11 -6.01
C LEU A 310 19.57 12.60 -5.91
N ILE A 311 20.26 12.00 -6.89
CA ILE A 311 20.78 10.62 -6.77
C ILE A 311 21.71 10.49 -5.57
N ALA A 312 22.63 11.45 -5.37
CA ALA A 312 23.54 11.45 -4.23
C ALA A 312 22.77 11.57 -2.89
N THR A 313 21.76 12.44 -2.84
CA THR A 313 20.86 12.60 -1.68
C THR A 313 20.13 11.30 -1.35
N LEU A 314 19.48 10.69 -2.35
CA LEU A 314 18.73 9.45 -2.17
C LEU A 314 19.65 8.29 -1.80
N GLY A 315 20.87 8.22 -2.34
CA GLY A 315 21.88 7.26 -1.93
C GLY A 315 22.27 7.40 -0.46
N ALA A 316 22.50 8.62 0.03
CA ALA A 316 22.78 8.85 1.45
C ALA A 316 21.60 8.47 2.36
N TRP A 317 20.37 8.68 1.90
CA TRP A 317 19.16 8.26 2.63
C TRP A 317 19.03 6.74 2.65
N GLU A 318 19.24 6.07 1.52
CA GLU A 318 19.27 4.61 1.43
C GLU A 318 20.28 4.01 2.42
N ASP A 319 21.49 4.54 2.49
CA ASP A 319 22.52 4.11 3.44
C ASP A 319 22.08 4.29 4.90
N LYS A 320 21.45 5.43 5.23
CA LYS A 320 20.93 5.70 6.59
C LYS A 320 19.82 4.73 6.96
N LEU A 321 18.91 4.44 6.04
CA LEU A 321 17.78 3.53 6.25
C LEU A 321 18.27 2.08 6.40
N ALA A 322 19.21 1.64 5.56
CA ALA A 322 19.83 0.33 5.64
C ALA A 322 20.57 0.14 6.98
N ALA A 323 21.33 1.15 7.43
CA ALA A 323 21.97 1.12 8.74
C ALA A 323 20.96 1.04 9.90
N GLY A 324 19.82 1.74 9.77
CA GLY A 324 18.71 1.67 10.71
C GLY A 324 18.07 0.29 10.81
N LEU A 325 17.77 -0.34 9.66
CA LEU A 325 17.25 -1.71 9.57
C LEU A 325 18.20 -2.73 10.19
N GLN A 326 19.50 -2.65 9.85
CA GLN A 326 20.50 -3.57 10.41
C GLN A 326 20.61 -3.39 11.92
N LYS A 327 20.64 -2.15 12.42
CA LYS A 327 20.65 -1.85 13.85
C LYS A 327 19.43 -2.44 14.56
N ALA A 328 18.25 -2.36 13.96
CA ALA A 328 17.03 -2.96 14.50
C ALA A 328 17.12 -4.50 14.58
N ILE A 329 17.63 -5.16 13.52
CA ILE A 329 17.85 -6.60 13.46
C ILE A 329 18.85 -7.06 14.52
N ASP A 330 19.98 -6.37 14.64
CA ASP A 330 21.02 -6.67 15.62
C ASP A 330 20.48 -6.51 17.05
N PHE A 331 19.69 -5.45 17.29
CA PHE A 331 19.04 -5.20 18.59
C PHE A 331 18.08 -6.33 18.98
N ASN A 332 17.44 -6.98 18.01
CA ASN A 332 16.51 -8.09 18.23
C ASN A 332 17.17 -9.48 18.05
N GLY A 333 18.50 -9.56 18.20
CA GLY A 333 19.24 -10.83 18.19
C GLY A 333 19.20 -11.55 16.83
N GLY A 334 19.14 -10.80 15.73
CA GLY A 334 19.17 -11.31 14.35
C GLY A 334 17.80 -11.60 13.74
N PHE A 335 16.70 -11.55 14.52
CA PHE A 335 15.36 -11.66 13.96
C PHE A 335 14.83 -10.27 13.60
N VAL A 336 14.22 -10.10 12.43
CA VAL A 336 13.66 -8.80 12.00
C VAL A 336 12.58 -8.34 12.99
N PRO A 337 12.77 -7.26 13.76
CA PRO A 337 11.75 -6.75 14.66
C PRO A 337 10.62 -6.11 13.85
N THR A 338 9.45 -6.00 14.48
CA THR A 338 8.29 -5.35 13.85
C THR A 338 8.00 -4.01 14.49
N TYR A 339 7.86 -3.98 15.81
CA TYR A 339 7.45 -2.79 16.53
C TYR A 339 8.32 -2.54 17.76
N PHE A 340 8.55 -1.27 18.06
CA PHE A 340 9.24 -0.81 19.25
C PHE A 340 8.29 -0.01 20.13
N GLN A 341 8.41 -0.20 21.43
CA GLN A 341 7.96 0.72 22.46
C GLN A 341 9.15 1.55 22.92
N TRP A 342 8.98 2.85 23.12
CA TRP A 342 10.06 3.72 23.62
C TRP A 342 9.67 4.33 24.96
N THR A 343 10.55 4.16 25.95
CA THR A 343 10.41 4.78 27.27
C THR A 343 11.23 6.05 27.31
N ALA A 344 10.61 7.19 27.61
CA ALA A 344 11.35 8.42 27.89
C ALA A 344 12.05 8.30 29.26
N THR A 345 13.37 8.22 29.27
CA THR A 345 14.15 8.04 30.50
C THR A 345 14.53 9.37 31.16
N GLU A 346 14.55 10.45 30.38
CA GLU A 346 14.82 11.81 30.86
C GLU A 346 13.88 12.80 30.17
N TYR A 347 13.22 13.65 30.97
CA TYR A 347 12.37 14.72 30.48
C TYR A 347 12.24 15.84 31.51
N GLU A 348 11.92 17.06 31.05
CA GLU A 348 11.64 18.21 31.88
C GLU A 348 10.22 18.73 31.65
N TYR A 349 9.58 19.27 32.69
CA TYR A 349 8.27 19.91 32.56
C TYR A 349 8.37 21.24 31.83
N THR A 350 7.45 21.48 30.91
CA THR A 350 7.30 22.76 30.20
C THR A 350 6.05 23.50 30.67
N GLU A 351 5.86 24.75 30.22
CA GLU A 351 4.66 25.51 30.57
C GLU A 351 3.42 24.94 29.87
N GLY A 352 2.31 24.81 30.62
CA GLY A 352 1.01 24.39 30.11
C GLY A 352 0.65 22.93 30.40
N GLU A 353 -0.56 22.56 30.01
CA GLU A 353 -1.16 21.25 30.16
C GLU A 353 -2.06 20.94 28.95
N ASP A 354 -2.32 19.66 28.69
CA ASP A 354 -3.28 19.24 27.68
C ASP A 354 -4.73 19.45 28.14
N ASP A 355 -5.69 19.15 27.26
CA ASP A 355 -7.14 19.27 27.54
C ASP A 355 -7.62 18.37 28.71
N LEU A 356 -6.79 17.42 29.17
CA LEU A 356 -7.07 16.51 30.27
C LEU A 356 -6.34 16.90 31.57
N GLY A 357 -5.58 18.01 31.56
CA GLY A 357 -4.82 18.49 32.71
C GLY A 357 -3.49 17.76 32.94
N ASN A 358 -2.96 17.08 31.92
CA ASN A 358 -1.65 16.44 31.98
C ASN A 358 -0.56 17.49 31.66
N PRO A 359 0.46 17.68 32.51
CA PRO A 359 1.53 18.65 32.25
C PRO A 359 2.31 18.32 30.98
N PHE A 360 2.64 19.32 30.18
CA PHE A 360 3.53 19.13 29.03
C PHE A 360 4.97 18.86 29.48
N VAL A 361 5.68 18.06 28.68
CA VAL A 361 7.09 17.71 28.92
C VAL A 361 7.92 17.78 27.65
N LYS A 362 9.21 18.05 27.82
CA LYS A 362 10.23 17.93 26.78
C LYS A 362 11.13 16.74 27.10
N VAL A 363 11.17 15.75 26.23
CA VAL A 363 11.98 14.54 26.38
C VAL A 363 13.39 14.78 25.85
N SER A 364 14.40 14.31 26.60
CA SER A 364 15.83 14.41 26.24
C SER A 364 16.52 13.06 26.08
N ALA A 365 15.88 11.95 26.42
CA ALA A 365 16.40 10.60 26.21
C ALA A 365 15.30 9.55 26.12
N PHE A 366 15.51 8.54 25.28
CA PHE A 366 14.63 7.39 25.12
C PHE A 366 15.40 6.06 25.22
N GLU A 367 14.73 5.03 25.72
CA GLU A 367 15.19 3.64 25.71
C GLU A 367 14.18 2.74 24.97
N PRO A 368 14.60 1.98 23.94
CA PRO A 368 13.72 1.09 23.18
C PRO A 368 13.47 -0.24 23.87
N THR A 369 12.29 -0.80 23.65
CA THR A 369 11.93 -2.19 23.91
C THR A 369 11.26 -2.77 22.66
N VAL A 370 11.78 -3.88 22.15
CA VAL A 370 11.14 -4.61 21.04
C VAL A 370 9.91 -5.36 21.57
N LEU A 371 8.80 -5.26 20.84
CA LEU A 371 7.61 -6.08 21.10
C LEU A 371 7.85 -7.53 20.65
N GLN A 372 6.92 -8.43 20.98
CA GLN A 372 6.96 -9.81 20.51
C GLN A 372 7.13 -9.90 18.98
N LYS A 373 7.61 -11.05 18.50
CA LYS A 373 7.76 -11.29 17.06
C LYS A 373 6.41 -11.26 16.35
N PHE A 374 6.30 -10.44 15.31
CA PHE A 374 5.17 -10.42 14.39
C PHE A 374 5.63 -10.76 12.98
N LEU A 375 4.77 -11.41 12.19
CA LEU A 375 5.08 -11.82 10.82
C LEU A 375 5.33 -10.61 9.89
N GLU A 376 4.72 -9.45 10.18
CA GLU A 376 4.82 -8.27 9.33
C GLU A 376 6.26 -7.74 9.13
N GLY A 377 7.08 -7.73 10.18
CA GLY A 377 8.47 -7.24 10.11
C GLY A 377 9.28 -7.99 9.04
N PRO A 378 9.41 -9.32 9.15
CA PRO A 378 10.02 -10.15 8.12
C PRO A 378 9.44 -9.96 6.71
N VAL A 379 8.11 -9.91 6.57
CA VAL A 379 7.42 -9.72 5.28
C VAL A 379 7.81 -8.42 4.61
N ARG A 380 7.82 -7.32 5.36
CA ARG A 380 8.13 -5.99 4.81
C ARG A 380 9.61 -5.83 4.53
N TYR A 381 10.46 -6.43 5.36
CA TYR A 381 11.90 -6.45 5.13
C TYR A 381 12.27 -7.25 3.87
N MET A 382 11.58 -8.36 3.58
CA MET A 382 11.76 -9.11 2.33
C MET A 382 11.57 -8.25 1.07
N LYS A 383 10.72 -7.21 1.10
CA LYS A 383 10.55 -6.29 -0.04
C LYS A 383 11.76 -5.40 -0.32
N THR A 384 12.73 -5.35 0.58
CA THR A 384 13.98 -4.59 0.44
C THR A 384 15.16 -5.44 0.01
N LEU A 385 14.99 -6.76 0.01
CA LEU A 385 16.03 -7.74 -0.28
C LEU A 385 15.96 -8.23 -1.73
N GLU A 386 17.12 -8.60 -2.25
CA GLU A 386 17.24 -9.41 -3.46
C GLU A 386 16.75 -10.85 -3.18
N ALA A 387 16.42 -11.60 -4.24
CA ALA A 387 15.73 -12.89 -4.14
C ALA A 387 16.48 -13.94 -3.29
N ASP A 388 17.81 -14.03 -3.46
CA ASP A 388 18.66 -15.02 -2.77
C ASP A 388 18.65 -14.87 -1.24
N ALA A 389 18.62 -13.64 -0.75
CA ALA A 389 18.58 -13.31 0.67
C ALA A 389 17.22 -13.62 1.35
N LYS A 390 16.13 -13.77 0.58
CA LYS A 390 14.80 -14.05 1.15
C LYS A 390 14.70 -15.46 1.76
N SER A 391 15.52 -16.39 1.30
CA SER A 391 15.58 -17.78 1.82
C SER A 391 15.92 -17.84 3.32
N GLU A 392 16.80 -16.95 3.79
CA GLU A 392 17.20 -16.85 5.19
C GLU A 392 16.03 -16.37 6.06
N ILE A 393 15.28 -15.38 5.57
CA ILE A 393 14.10 -14.86 6.26
C ILE A 393 13.00 -15.92 6.33
N TYR A 394 12.74 -16.66 5.25
CA TYR A 394 11.81 -17.78 5.26
C TYR A 394 12.18 -18.80 6.33
N THR A 395 13.45 -19.21 6.37
CA THR A 395 13.96 -20.17 7.35
C THR A 395 13.82 -19.66 8.78
N ALA A 396 14.15 -18.39 9.03
CA ALA A 396 14.04 -17.76 10.35
C ALA A 396 12.58 -17.69 10.82
N VAL A 397 11.64 -17.35 9.93
CA VAL A 397 10.20 -17.32 10.25
C VAL A 397 9.68 -18.75 10.50
N LYS A 398 10.01 -19.71 9.63
CA LYS A 398 9.58 -21.12 9.70
C LYS A 398 10.03 -21.81 10.99
N THR A 399 11.21 -21.44 11.50
CA THR A 399 11.77 -22.01 12.74
C THR A 399 11.39 -21.22 13.99
N SER A 400 10.69 -20.09 13.86
CA SER A 400 10.23 -19.27 14.98
C SER A 400 8.88 -19.74 15.54
N PRO A 401 8.47 -19.26 16.73
CA PRO A 401 7.14 -19.51 17.28
C PRO A 401 5.97 -18.94 16.47
N ILE A 402 6.24 -18.19 15.39
CA ILE A 402 5.23 -17.74 14.43
C ILE A 402 4.68 -18.93 13.63
N TYR A 403 5.50 -19.94 13.33
CA TYR A 403 5.04 -21.11 12.59
C TYR A 403 4.20 -22.05 13.48
N ASP A 404 2.96 -22.28 13.07
CA ASP A 404 2.06 -23.24 13.68
C ASP A 404 2.35 -24.63 13.12
N SER A 405 3.13 -25.42 13.86
CA SER A 405 3.49 -26.78 13.44
C SER A 405 2.32 -27.77 13.34
N VAL A 406 1.19 -27.49 14.00
CA VAL A 406 0.00 -28.37 13.97
C VAL A 406 -0.78 -28.15 12.70
N LEU A 407 -1.00 -26.88 12.32
CA LEU A 407 -1.73 -26.51 11.11
C LEU A 407 -0.84 -26.40 9.87
N GLN A 408 0.47 -26.34 10.08
CA GLN A 408 1.47 -26.04 9.06
C GLN A 408 1.19 -24.69 8.37
N MET A 409 0.94 -23.66 9.17
CA MET A 409 0.61 -22.29 8.72
C MET A 409 1.39 -21.25 9.52
N PHE A 410 1.38 -19.99 9.08
CA PHE A 410 2.07 -18.89 9.76
C PHE A 410 1.07 -18.04 10.56
N LYS A 411 1.31 -17.87 11.86
CA LYS A 411 0.54 -16.98 12.72
C LYS A 411 0.90 -15.52 12.44
N ILE A 412 0.06 -14.58 12.88
CA ILE A 412 0.36 -13.15 12.83
C ILE A 412 1.47 -12.76 13.82
N SER A 413 1.58 -13.48 14.94
CA SER A 413 2.52 -13.22 16.01
C SER A 413 2.90 -14.49 16.77
N GLU A 414 3.99 -14.41 17.53
CA GLU A 414 4.20 -15.30 18.68
C GLU A 414 3.30 -14.91 19.86
N SER A 415 3.50 -15.55 21.02
CA SER A 415 2.62 -15.36 22.17
C SER A 415 2.67 -13.98 22.79
N LEU A 416 1.49 -13.34 22.85
CA LEU A 416 1.31 -11.99 23.37
C LEU A 416 0.95 -11.95 24.86
N LYS A 417 1.07 -13.08 25.58
CA LYS A 417 0.67 -13.19 27.00
C LYS A 417 1.32 -12.16 27.91
N GLU A 418 2.56 -11.77 27.61
CA GLU A 418 3.34 -10.81 28.40
C GLU A 418 3.19 -9.36 27.88
N LEU A 419 2.40 -9.14 26.83
CA LEU A 419 2.17 -7.80 26.27
C LEU A 419 1.18 -7.02 27.14
N SER A 420 1.51 -5.77 27.45
CA SER A 420 0.63 -4.90 28.24
C SER A 420 -0.68 -4.62 27.50
N PRO A 421 -1.85 -4.67 28.17
CA PRO A 421 -3.13 -4.30 27.57
C PRO A 421 -3.19 -2.84 27.12
N ASN A 422 -2.31 -1.98 27.65
CA ASN A 422 -2.22 -0.58 27.24
C ASN A 422 -1.62 -0.40 25.84
N VAL A 423 -0.92 -1.40 25.30
CA VAL A 423 -0.35 -1.35 23.94
C VAL A 423 -1.44 -1.52 22.88
N GLY A 424 -2.54 -2.21 23.20
CA GLY A 424 -3.71 -2.28 22.34
C GLY A 424 -4.62 -3.46 22.59
N ARG A 425 -5.75 -3.48 21.89
CA ARG A 425 -6.80 -4.50 22.04
C ARG A 425 -6.35 -5.93 21.72
N LEU A 426 -5.30 -6.11 20.91
CA LEU A 426 -4.77 -7.44 20.60
C LEU A 426 -4.37 -8.23 21.85
N ALA A 427 -3.83 -7.56 22.87
CA ALA A 427 -3.38 -8.21 24.10
C ALA A 427 -4.54 -8.77 24.95
N VAL A 428 -5.78 -8.41 24.64
CA VAL A 428 -6.99 -8.84 25.37
C VAL A 428 -7.68 -10.03 24.68
N PHE A 429 -7.44 -10.24 23.38
CA PHE A 429 -8.02 -11.37 22.67
C PHE A 429 -7.43 -12.70 23.15
N ALA A 430 -8.21 -13.77 23.10
CA ALA A 430 -7.69 -15.11 23.38
C ALA A 430 -6.63 -15.48 22.33
N ALA A 431 -5.62 -16.27 22.71
CA ALA A 431 -4.64 -16.80 21.76
C ALA A 431 -5.34 -17.57 20.62
N GLY A 432 -4.84 -17.43 19.40
CA GLY A 432 -5.43 -18.00 18.20
C GLY A 432 -6.71 -17.31 17.73
N TRP A 433 -7.12 -16.19 18.34
CA TRP A 433 -8.35 -15.47 18.00
C TRP A 433 -8.06 -14.03 17.57
N LEU A 434 -8.69 -13.60 16.46
CA LEU A 434 -8.49 -12.26 15.89
C LEU A 434 -6.98 -11.95 15.72
N GLU A 435 -6.52 -10.75 16.01
CA GLU A 435 -5.12 -10.35 15.82
C GLU A 435 -4.14 -10.88 16.89
N ASN A 436 -4.54 -11.83 17.76
CA ASN A 436 -3.67 -12.48 18.74
C ASN A 436 -3.37 -13.94 18.36
N GLU A 437 -2.14 -14.22 17.92
CA GLU A 437 -1.66 -15.56 17.57
C GLU A 437 -2.51 -16.35 16.56
N SER A 438 -3.48 -15.75 15.87
CA SER A 438 -4.20 -16.45 14.80
C SER A 438 -3.37 -16.54 13.52
N VAL A 439 -3.78 -17.40 12.60
CA VAL A 439 -3.30 -17.34 11.22
C VAL A 439 -4.09 -16.25 10.51
N TRP A 440 -3.57 -15.02 10.52
CA TRP A 440 -4.21 -13.88 9.87
C TRP A 440 -3.92 -13.93 8.37
N LEU A 441 -4.93 -14.31 7.58
CA LEU A 441 -4.74 -14.71 6.18
C LEU A 441 -4.15 -13.59 5.34
N HIS A 442 -4.55 -12.34 5.56
CA HIS A 442 -3.98 -11.20 4.84
C HIS A 442 -2.45 -11.11 5.00
N MET A 443 -1.91 -11.23 6.22
CA MET A 443 -0.46 -11.14 6.43
C MET A 443 0.25 -12.43 5.99
N SER A 444 -0.39 -13.59 6.17
CA SER A 444 0.14 -14.86 5.68
C SER A 444 0.27 -14.86 4.15
N TYR A 445 -0.69 -14.27 3.45
CA TYR A 445 -0.66 -14.17 1.98
C TYR A 445 0.36 -13.15 1.50
N LYS A 446 0.57 -12.05 2.23
CA LYS A 446 1.73 -11.17 1.95
C LYS A 446 3.05 -11.92 2.07
N PHE A 447 3.18 -12.78 3.09
CA PHE A 447 4.37 -13.63 3.24
C PHE A 447 4.54 -14.60 2.06
N TYR A 448 3.48 -15.30 1.65
CA TYR A 448 3.53 -16.19 0.49
C TYR A 448 3.85 -15.45 -0.82
N LEU A 449 3.32 -14.23 -1.00
CA LEU A 449 3.66 -13.38 -2.13
C LEU A 449 5.16 -13.02 -2.14
N GLU A 450 5.77 -12.80 -0.97
CA GLU A 450 7.21 -12.56 -0.89
C GLU A 450 8.05 -13.83 -1.15
N LEU A 451 7.52 -15.03 -0.92
CA LEU A 451 8.17 -16.28 -1.38
C LEU A 451 8.19 -16.36 -2.90
N LEU A 452 7.07 -16.04 -3.57
CA LEU A 452 7.01 -15.95 -5.04
C LEU A 452 8.03 -14.93 -5.56
N ARG A 453 8.03 -13.71 -5.01
CA ARG A 453 8.98 -12.64 -5.36
C ARG A 453 10.43 -12.93 -4.97
N GLY A 454 10.66 -13.93 -4.12
CA GLY A 454 11.98 -14.42 -3.76
C GLY A 454 12.44 -15.60 -4.60
N GLU A 455 11.67 -15.99 -5.62
CA GLU A 455 11.92 -17.18 -6.43
C GLU A 455 12.00 -18.49 -5.61
N LEU A 456 11.41 -18.48 -4.40
CA LEU A 456 11.27 -19.63 -3.50
C LEU A 456 10.04 -20.44 -3.89
N TRP A 457 9.98 -20.88 -5.14
CA TRP A 457 8.77 -21.45 -5.74
C TRP A 457 8.40 -22.81 -5.13
N ASP A 458 9.39 -23.64 -4.82
CA ASP A 458 9.15 -24.92 -4.14
C ASP A 458 8.64 -24.71 -2.72
N GLU A 459 9.22 -23.77 -1.97
CA GLU A 459 8.75 -23.37 -0.64
C GLU A 459 7.35 -22.78 -0.71
N PHE A 460 7.08 -21.89 -1.67
CA PHE A 460 5.75 -21.32 -1.89
C PHE A 460 4.70 -22.43 -2.09
N TRP A 461 4.95 -23.37 -3.00
CA TRP A 461 3.99 -24.44 -3.28
C TRP A 461 3.90 -25.49 -2.16
N LEU A 462 4.93 -25.63 -1.34
CA LEU A 462 4.87 -26.39 -0.10
C LEU A 462 3.91 -25.74 0.90
N GLU A 463 4.07 -24.44 1.17
CA GLU A 463 3.22 -23.71 2.12
C GLU A 463 1.81 -23.51 1.58
N ALA A 464 1.64 -23.33 0.26
CA ALA A 464 0.34 -23.07 -0.35
C ALA A 464 -0.68 -24.19 -0.12
N LYS A 465 -0.23 -25.44 -0.08
CA LYS A 465 -1.08 -26.64 0.10
C LYS A 465 -1.86 -26.63 1.41
N THR A 466 -1.34 -25.99 2.45
CA THR A 466 -2.03 -25.83 3.74
C THR A 466 -2.46 -24.39 3.97
N GLY A 467 -1.71 -23.43 3.42
CA GLY A 467 -1.86 -22.01 3.68
C GLY A 467 -2.91 -21.29 2.84
N LEU A 468 -3.22 -21.74 1.61
CA LEU A 468 -4.21 -21.08 0.75
C LEU A 468 -5.59 -21.75 0.87
N CYS A 469 -6.63 -20.93 1.05
CA CYS A 469 -8.01 -21.41 1.20
C CYS A 469 -8.47 -22.44 0.16
N PRO A 470 -8.13 -22.33 -1.15
CA PRO A 470 -8.54 -23.31 -2.16
C PRO A 470 -8.01 -24.74 -1.93
N PHE A 471 -6.95 -24.91 -1.13
CA PHE A 471 -6.31 -26.20 -0.88
C PHE A 471 -6.56 -26.74 0.54
N MET A 472 -7.28 -26.00 1.37
CA MET A 472 -7.63 -26.44 2.72
C MET A 472 -8.69 -27.55 2.70
N GLU A 473 -8.69 -28.38 3.74
CA GLU A 473 -9.73 -29.40 3.93
C GLU A 473 -11.07 -28.75 4.35
N PRO A 474 -12.15 -28.84 3.54
CA PRO A 474 -13.40 -28.13 3.81
C PRO A 474 -14.02 -28.46 5.17
N SER A 475 -13.88 -29.71 5.61
CA SER A 475 -14.42 -30.17 6.90
C SER A 475 -13.69 -29.57 8.11
N VAL A 476 -12.44 -29.13 7.94
CA VAL A 476 -11.64 -28.44 8.95
C VAL A 476 -11.81 -26.92 8.83
N TYR A 477 -11.71 -26.38 7.62
CA TYR A 477 -11.86 -24.94 7.37
C TYR A 477 -13.25 -24.42 7.76
N GLY A 478 -14.28 -25.27 7.65
CA GLY A 478 -15.65 -24.97 8.09
C GLY A 478 -16.41 -23.99 7.18
N ARG A 479 -15.87 -23.70 5.99
CA ARG A 479 -16.39 -22.73 5.01
C ARG A 479 -16.17 -23.21 3.57
N PRO A 480 -16.90 -22.66 2.58
CA PRO A 480 -16.60 -22.90 1.17
C PRO A 480 -15.17 -22.48 0.83
N LEU A 481 -14.43 -23.31 0.08
CA LEU A 481 -13.05 -23.00 -0.32
C LEU A 481 -12.94 -21.80 -1.28
N THR A 482 -14.05 -21.41 -1.90
CA THR A 482 -14.18 -20.20 -2.73
C THR A 482 -14.42 -18.93 -1.90
N GLU A 483 -14.57 -19.04 -0.57
CA GLU A 483 -14.80 -17.91 0.33
C GLU A 483 -13.60 -17.74 1.27
N ALA A 484 -12.87 -16.64 1.09
CA ALA A 484 -11.79 -16.28 2.00
C ALA A 484 -12.31 -15.83 3.38
N SER A 485 -11.48 -16.05 4.41
CA SER A 485 -11.69 -15.56 5.77
C SER A 485 -10.69 -14.45 6.10
N SER A 486 -10.94 -13.67 7.15
CA SER A 486 -9.91 -12.77 7.69
C SER A 486 -8.81 -13.54 8.41
N PHE A 487 -9.20 -14.54 9.20
CA PHE A 487 -8.25 -15.37 9.95
C PHE A 487 -8.73 -16.81 10.11
N ILE A 488 -7.76 -17.69 10.40
CA ILE A 488 -7.95 -19.07 10.81
C ILE A 488 -7.51 -19.22 12.26
N VAL A 489 -8.30 -19.94 13.05
CA VAL A 489 -7.97 -20.20 14.46
C VAL A 489 -6.76 -21.13 14.53
N SER A 490 -5.67 -20.66 15.12
CA SER A 490 -4.43 -21.42 15.25
C SER A 490 -4.49 -22.45 16.39
N SER A 491 -3.50 -23.34 16.43
CA SER A 491 -3.33 -24.31 17.53
C SER A 491 -2.93 -23.68 18.87
N ALA A 492 -2.67 -22.37 18.91
CA ALA A 492 -2.50 -21.63 20.15
C ALA A 492 -3.83 -21.45 20.91
N ASN A 493 -4.97 -21.60 20.24
CA ASN A 493 -6.27 -21.48 20.89
C ASN A 493 -6.51 -22.63 21.88
N PRO A 494 -7.07 -22.37 23.08
CA PRO A 494 -7.31 -23.44 24.06
C PRO A 494 -8.40 -24.44 23.65
N ASP A 495 -9.26 -24.12 22.67
CA ASP A 495 -10.28 -25.03 22.17
C ASP A 495 -9.83 -25.74 20.88
N PRO A 496 -9.41 -27.01 20.94
CA PRO A 496 -8.95 -27.75 19.77
C PRO A 496 -10.03 -28.03 18.74
N ASN A 497 -11.32 -27.87 19.09
CA ASN A 497 -12.40 -28.04 18.12
C ASN A 497 -12.46 -26.89 17.12
N LEU A 498 -11.82 -25.75 17.41
CA LEU A 498 -11.80 -24.58 16.53
C LEU A 498 -10.57 -24.56 15.62
N TRP A 499 -9.53 -25.33 15.91
CA TRP A 499 -8.27 -25.28 15.17
C TRP A 499 -8.48 -25.53 13.68
N GLY A 500 -7.98 -24.61 12.84
CA GLY A 500 -8.12 -24.67 11.38
C GLY A 500 -9.41 -24.07 10.83
N GLN A 501 -10.38 -23.68 11.66
CA GLN A 501 -11.62 -23.04 11.20
C GLN A 501 -11.43 -21.57 10.81
N GLY A 502 -12.06 -21.15 9.71
CA GLY A 502 -12.03 -19.77 9.19
C GLY A 502 -13.15 -18.88 9.73
N PHE A 503 -12.82 -17.64 10.10
CA PHE A 503 -13.77 -16.67 10.65
C PHE A 503 -13.73 -15.30 9.97
N VAL A 504 -14.87 -14.61 10.03
CA VAL A 504 -15.12 -13.28 9.45
C VAL A 504 -14.90 -13.28 7.94
N SER A 505 -15.96 -13.60 7.17
CA SER A 505 -15.93 -13.43 5.72
C SER A 505 -16.23 -11.99 5.33
N ARG A 506 -15.24 -11.37 4.69
CA ARG A 506 -15.31 -10.01 4.12
C ARG A 506 -14.50 -10.01 2.83
N LEU A 507 -14.75 -9.04 1.95
CA LEU A 507 -13.81 -8.65 0.89
C LEU A 507 -12.55 -8.08 1.58
N SER A 508 -11.71 -8.99 2.07
CA SER A 508 -10.60 -8.69 2.97
C SER A 508 -9.32 -8.44 2.17
N GLY A 509 -8.27 -7.90 2.82
CA GLY A 509 -6.96 -7.77 2.18
C GLY A 509 -6.39 -9.11 1.68
N SER A 510 -6.81 -10.25 2.25
CA SER A 510 -6.45 -11.58 1.73
C SER A 510 -6.90 -11.79 0.28
N THR A 511 -8.01 -11.19 -0.15
CA THR A 511 -8.47 -11.26 -1.54
C THR A 511 -7.54 -10.49 -2.47
N ALA A 512 -7.10 -9.29 -2.07
CA ALA A 512 -6.15 -8.50 -2.85
C ALA A 512 -4.81 -9.23 -3.01
N GLU A 513 -4.25 -9.77 -1.92
CA GLU A 513 -3.00 -10.52 -1.98
C GLU A 513 -3.14 -11.82 -2.77
N PHE A 514 -4.28 -12.51 -2.69
CA PHE A 514 -4.54 -13.68 -3.52
C PHE A 514 -4.55 -13.32 -5.01
N LEU A 515 -5.14 -12.18 -5.39
CA LEU A 515 -5.11 -11.70 -6.77
C LEU A 515 -3.68 -11.34 -7.21
N SER A 516 -2.87 -10.72 -6.34
CA SER A 516 -1.45 -10.47 -6.62
C SER A 516 -0.68 -11.77 -6.82
N MET A 517 -0.87 -12.77 -5.96
CA MET A 517 -0.27 -14.10 -6.15
C MET A 517 -0.78 -14.77 -7.42
N TYR A 518 -2.08 -14.70 -7.70
CA TYR A 518 -2.70 -15.29 -8.90
C TYR A 518 -2.08 -14.71 -10.17
N ASN A 519 -1.99 -13.38 -10.29
CA ASN A 519 -1.34 -12.73 -11.42
C ASN A 519 0.13 -13.14 -11.51
N TYR A 520 0.87 -13.15 -10.39
CA TYR A 520 2.26 -13.58 -10.40
C TYR A 520 2.40 -15.03 -10.89
N MET A 521 1.62 -15.97 -10.34
CA MET A 521 1.67 -17.39 -10.70
C MET A 521 1.29 -17.63 -12.17
N MET A 522 0.31 -16.89 -12.69
CA MET A 522 -0.25 -17.12 -14.03
C MET A 522 0.50 -16.38 -15.13
N SER A 523 0.92 -15.13 -14.92
CA SER A 523 1.59 -14.32 -15.96
C SER A 523 3.07 -14.05 -15.68
N GLY A 524 3.55 -14.29 -14.46
CA GLY A 524 4.87 -13.90 -14.02
C GLY A 524 4.93 -12.46 -13.47
N PRO A 525 6.10 -12.02 -12.96
CA PRO A 525 6.27 -10.75 -12.26
C PRO A 525 6.21 -9.51 -13.16
N LYS A 526 6.61 -9.63 -14.43
CA LYS A 526 6.75 -8.52 -15.39
C LYS A 526 6.34 -9.00 -16.79
N PRO A 527 5.03 -9.20 -17.04
CA PRO A 527 4.54 -9.68 -18.33
C PRO A 527 4.91 -8.74 -19.48
N PHE A 528 4.97 -7.43 -19.23
CA PHE A 528 5.49 -6.43 -20.15
C PHE A 528 6.85 -5.92 -19.68
N SER A 529 7.76 -5.71 -20.63
CA SER A 529 9.09 -5.12 -20.36
C SER A 529 9.60 -4.36 -21.59
N LEU A 530 10.72 -3.66 -21.43
CA LEU A 530 11.46 -3.05 -22.52
C LEU A 530 12.68 -3.92 -22.85
N ASP A 531 12.97 -4.10 -24.14
CA ASP A 531 14.22 -4.70 -24.60
C ASP A 531 15.42 -3.73 -24.46
N ASP A 532 16.63 -4.19 -24.82
CA ASP A 532 17.86 -3.39 -24.74
C ASP A 532 17.82 -2.12 -25.62
N ASP A 533 16.97 -2.10 -26.66
CA ASP A 533 16.76 -0.97 -27.56
C ASP A 533 15.61 -0.06 -27.09
N GLY A 534 14.95 -0.39 -25.98
CA GLY A 534 13.83 0.36 -25.41
C GLY A 534 12.47 0.05 -26.04
N ASN A 535 12.33 -1.02 -26.81
CA ASN A 535 11.06 -1.41 -27.41
C ASN A 535 10.24 -2.30 -26.48
N LEU A 536 8.92 -2.13 -26.50
CA LEU A 536 8.00 -2.95 -25.71
C LEU A 536 8.05 -4.42 -26.18
N GLN A 537 8.05 -5.33 -25.22
CA GLN A 537 7.90 -6.77 -25.44
C GLN A 537 6.97 -7.39 -24.39
N LEU A 538 6.37 -8.54 -24.72
CA LEU A 538 5.56 -9.34 -23.80
C LEU A 538 6.18 -10.74 -23.64
N THR A 539 6.35 -11.16 -22.39
CA THR A 539 6.81 -12.50 -22.03
C THR A 539 6.06 -12.96 -20.78
N LEU A 540 5.37 -14.10 -20.86
CA LEU A 540 4.72 -14.68 -19.69
C LEU A 540 5.63 -15.72 -19.05
N ALA A 541 5.80 -15.63 -17.74
CA ALA A 541 6.65 -16.52 -16.95
C ALA A 541 5.85 -17.14 -15.79
N PRO A 542 4.92 -18.07 -16.08
CA PRO A 542 4.11 -18.67 -15.03
C PRO A 542 4.96 -19.51 -14.06
N VAL A 543 4.48 -19.61 -12.82
CA VAL A 543 5.08 -20.42 -11.75
C VAL A 543 4.03 -21.39 -11.22
N LEU A 544 3.74 -22.41 -12.03
CA LEU A 544 2.67 -23.38 -11.82
C LEU A 544 3.24 -24.80 -11.76
N PRO A 545 2.92 -25.57 -10.71
CA PRO A 545 3.32 -26.95 -10.63
C PRO A 545 2.47 -27.77 -11.60
N SER A 546 3.02 -28.89 -12.06
CA SER A 546 2.37 -29.73 -13.06
C SER A 546 0.99 -30.26 -12.64
N TRP A 547 0.76 -30.45 -11.34
CA TRP A 547 -0.52 -30.95 -10.81
C TRP A 547 -1.70 -29.97 -10.94
N LEU A 548 -1.47 -28.72 -11.37
CA LEU A 548 -2.54 -27.77 -11.69
C LEU A 548 -3.05 -27.87 -13.13
N PHE A 549 -2.31 -28.57 -14.00
CA PHE A 549 -2.71 -28.76 -15.40
C PHE A 549 -3.77 -29.85 -15.50
N ASP A 550 -4.70 -29.68 -16.44
CA ASP A 550 -5.65 -30.71 -16.80
C ASP A 550 -4.92 -31.95 -17.33
N GLU A 551 -5.19 -33.12 -16.76
CA GLU A 551 -4.47 -34.37 -17.10
C GLU A 551 -4.86 -34.94 -18.47
N GLU A 552 -6.01 -34.54 -19.05
CA GLU A 552 -6.45 -35.05 -20.35
C GLU A 552 -5.83 -34.24 -21.49
N GLU A 553 -5.80 -32.91 -21.35
CA GLU A 553 -5.32 -31.98 -22.38
C GLU A 553 -3.90 -31.46 -22.11
N ASN A 554 -3.33 -31.71 -20.94
CA ASN A 554 -2.05 -31.16 -20.47
C ASN A 554 -2.01 -29.62 -20.55
N THR A 555 -3.14 -28.97 -20.24
CA THR A 555 -3.30 -27.51 -20.36
C THR A 555 -3.79 -26.85 -19.07
N ILE A 556 -3.54 -25.55 -18.96
CA ILE A 556 -4.21 -24.68 -18.00
C ILE A 556 -4.52 -23.34 -18.67
N SER A 557 -5.68 -22.76 -18.37
CA SER A 557 -6.12 -21.48 -18.94
C SER A 557 -6.49 -20.47 -17.86
N PHE A 558 -6.26 -19.19 -18.16
CA PHE A 558 -6.67 -18.07 -17.32
C PHE A 558 -7.03 -16.84 -18.16
N THR A 559 -7.63 -15.83 -17.52
CA THR A 559 -7.92 -14.55 -18.16
C THR A 559 -6.85 -13.52 -17.81
N PHE A 560 -6.13 -13.04 -18.82
CA PHE A 560 -5.13 -11.99 -18.73
C PHE A 560 -5.73 -10.63 -19.13
N LEU A 561 -5.33 -9.55 -18.44
CA LEU A 561 -5.84 -8.18 -18.63
C LEU A 561 -7.38 -8.08 -18.61
N GLY A 562 -8.06 -9.00 -17.93
CA GLY A 562 -9.51 -9.03 -17.79
C GLY A 562 -10.31 -9.47 -19.03
N ALA A 563 -9.66 -9.73 -20.18
CA ALA A 563 -10.36 -10.09 -21.42
C ALA A 563 -9.64 -11.10 -22.32
N VAL A 564 -8.32 -11.25 -22.21
CA VAL A 564 -7.53 -12.12 -23.09
C VAL A 564 -7.47 -13.53 -22.49
N SER A 565 -7.96 -14.54 -23.20
CA SER A 565 -7.83 -15.93 -22.77
C SER A 565 -6.41 -16.42 -23.02
N VAL A 566 -5.68 -16.84 -21.99
CA VAL A 566 -4.34 -17.42 -22.14
C VAL A 566 -4.41 -18.90 -21.81
N THR A 567 -3.81 -19.74 -22.67
CA THR A 567 -3.68 -21.19 -22.46
C THR A 567 -2.22 -21.60 -22.54
N TYR A 568 -1.72 -22.29 -21.53
CA TYR A 568 -0.42 -22.95 -21.55
C TYR A 568 -0.58 -24.42 -21.92
N HIS A 569 0.15 -24.89 -22.93
CA HIS A 569 0.20 -26.28 -23.37
C HIS A 569 1.52 -26.90 -22.88
N ASN A 570 1.43 -27.86 -21.94
CA ASN A 570 2.56 -28.44 -21.22
C ASN A 570 2.67 -29.95 -21.47
N PRO A 571 3.14 -30.38 -22.66
CA PRO A 571 3.05 -31.77 -23.10
C PRO A 571 3.75 -32.78 -22.16
N ASP A 572 4.78 -32.34 -21.46
CA ASP A 572 5.59 -33.19 -20.58
C ASP A 572 5.14 -33.16 -19.10
N MET A 573 4.13 -32.35 -18.78
CA MET A 573 3.60 -32.19 -17.42
C MET A 573 4.71 -31.87 -16.40
N LEU A 574 5.59 -30.92 -16.76
CA LEU A 574 6.63 -30.40 -15.88
C LEU A 574 6.12 -29.19 -15.09
N ASN A 575 6.76 -28.88 -13.96
CA ASN A 575 6.54 -27.58 -13.33
C ASN A 575 7.01 -26.49 -14.29
N THR A 576 6.27 -25.39 -14.44
CA THR A 576 6.57 -24.40 -15.49
C THR A 576 7.93 -23.72 -15.30
N TRP A 577 8.41 -23.60 -14.06
CA TRP A 577 9.75 -23.08 -13.78
C TRP A 577 10.89 -24.06 -14.05
N SER A 578 10.58 -25.31 -14.41
CA SER A 578 11.55 -26.32 -14.88
C SER A 578 11.58 -26.42 -16.41
N ILE A 579 10.80 -25.61 -17.14
CA ILE A 579 10.71 -25.63 -18.60
C ILE A 579 11.57 -24.51 -19.17
N ASP A 580 12.56 -24.86 -19.99
CA ASP A 580 13.57 -23.90 -20.46
C ASP A 580 13.09 -23.01 -21.61
N SER A 581 12.07 -23.43 -22.37
CA SER A 581 11.62 -22.67 -23.55
C SER A 581 10.16 -22.90 -23.94
N VAL A 582 9.55 -21.83 -24.45
CA VAL A 582 8.32 -21.86 -25.26
C VAL A 582 8.73 -22.04 -26.72
N ASP A 583 8.17 -23.03 -27.41
CA ASP A 583 8.42 -23.28 -28.83
C ASP A 583 7.76 -22.21 -29.70
N LYS A 584 6.51 -21.88 -29.39
CA LYS A 584 5.74 -20.88 -30.12
C LYS A 584 4.56 -20.32 -29.32
N ILE A 585 4.10 -19.15 -29.77
CA ILE A 585 2.88 -18.49 -29.31
C ILE A 585 1.93 -18.34 -30.49
N VAL A 586 0.65 -18.69 -30.30
CA VAL A 586 -0.41 -18.43 -31.28
C VAL A 586 -1.34 -17.34 -30.73
N LEU A 587 -1.47 -16.25 -31.46
CA LEU A 587 -2.34 -15.13 -31.13
C LEU A 587 -3.62 -15.24 -31.95
N THR A 588 -4.78 -15.07 -31.30
CA THR A 588 -6.07 -14.95 -31.98
C THR A 588 -6.60 -13.53 -31.85
N MET A 589 -6.68 -12.82 -32.97
CA MET A 589 -7.17 -11.44 -33.03
C MET A 589 -8.69 -11.35 -32.85
N THR A 590 -9.19 -10.17 -32.55
CA THR A 590 -10.65 -9.88 -32.44
C THR A 590 -11.44 -10.14 -33.72
N ASP A 591 -10.82 -10.08 -34.89
CA ASP A 591 -11.44 -10.43 -36.18
C ASP A 591 -11.42 -11.94 -36.49
N GLY A 592 -10.85 -12.74 -35.59
CA GLY A 592 -10.70 -14.19 -35.71
C GLY A 592 -9.49 -14.65 -36.53
N SER A 593 -8.66 -13.72 -37.02
CA SER A 593 -7.38 -14.07 -37.64
C SER A 593 -6.37 -14.58 -36.60
N THR A 594 -5.41 -15.39 -37.05
CA THR A 594 -4.38 -15.96 -36.18
C THR A 594 -2.98 -15.66 -36.70
N THR A 595 -2.06 -15.40 -35.78
CA THR A 595 -0.64 -15.18 -36.03
C THR A 595 0.17 -16.15 -35.17
N GLU A 596 1.19 -16.77 -35.75
CA GLU A 596 2.13 -17.64 -35.04
C GLU A 596 3.48 -16.93 -34.90
N VAL A 597 4.01 -16.92 -33.69
CA VAL A 597 5.32 -16.34 -33.33
C VAL A 597 6.20 -17.44 -32.76
N ASP A 598 7.39 -17.63 -33.34
CA ASP A 598 8.38 -18.58 -32.83
C ASP A 598 8.98 -18.08 -31.51
N GLY A 599 9.14 -18.98 -30.54
CA GLY A 599 9.68 -18.66 -29.22
C GLY A 599 8.65 -18.15 -28.21
N GLY A 600 9.15 -17.66 -27.07
CA GLY A 600 8.34 -17.20 -25.92
C GLY A 600 8.19 -15.70 -25.76
N VAL A 601 8.60 -14.90 -26.75
CA VAL A 601 8.63 -13.44 -26.66
C VAL A 601 7.81 -12.85 -27.80
N LEU A 602 6.80 -12.04 -27.45
CA LEU A 602 6.08 -11.22 -28.41
C LEU A 602 6.78 -9.86 -28.54
N GLY A 603 7.12 -9.49 -29.78
CA GLY A 603 7.70 -8.19 -30.08
C GLY A 603 6.69 -7.04 -29.96
N THR A 604 7.13 -5.83 -30.27
CA THR A 604 6.39 -4.59 -29.99
C THR A 604 4.99 -4.52 -30.57
N ASP A 605 4.81 -4.90 -31.84
CA ASP A 605 3.50 -4.84 -32.49
C ASP A 605 2.51 -5.78 -31.80
N ASP A 606 2.89 -7.05 -31.60
CA ASP A 606 2.07 -8.07 -30.96
C ASP A 606 1.81 -7.75 -29.47
N ALA A 607 2.83 -7.33 -28.72
CA ALA A 607 2.70 -6.92 -27.33
C ALA A 607 1.73 -5.73 -27.19
N THR A 608 1.81 -4.76 -28.11
CA THR A 608 0.89 -3.62 -28.14
C THR A 608 -0.54 -4.07 -28.43
N SER A 609 -0.76 -4.95 -29.40
CA SER A 609 -2.09 -5.49 -29.70
C SER A 609 -2.68 -6.27 -28.53
N VAL A 610 -1.89 -7.06 -27.79
CA VAL A 610 -2.36 -7.71 -26.55
C VAL A 610 -2.75 -6.67 -25.51
N ARG A 611 -1.90 -5.67 -25.26
CA ARG A 611 -2.14 -4.60 -24.28
C ARG A 611 -3.39 -3.77 -24.59
N ASN A 612 -3.65 -3.52 -25.87
CA ASN A 612 -4.82 -2.77 -26.36
C ASN A 612 -6.10 -3.63 -26.46
N LEU A 613 -6.05 -4.89 -26.03
CA LEU A 613 -7.17 -5.85 -26.10
C LEU A 613 -7.66 -6.09 -27.54
N GLU A 614 -6.75 -6.02 -28.51
CA GLU A 614 -7.00 -6.37 -29.92
C GLU A 614 -6.86 -7.89 -30.15
N VAL A 615 -6.27 -8.59 -29.18
CA VAL A 615 -6.13 -10.04 -29.09
C VAL A 615 -7.17 -10.60 -28.13
N THR A 616 -7.82 -11.70 -28.52
CA THR A 616 -8.82 -12.41 -27.71
C THR A 616 -8.27 -13.66 -27.05
N ALA A 617 -7.27 -14.30 -27.65
CA ALA A 617 -6.61 -15.47 -27.07
C ALA A 617 -5.11 -15.54 -27.38
N LEU A 618 -4.36 -16.12 -26.45
CA LEU A 618 -2.95 -16.48 -26.57
C LEU A 618 -2.76 -17.95 -26.19
N ASP A 619 -2.17 -18.74 -27.07
CA ASP A 619 -1.80 -20.13 -26.80
C ASP A 619 -0.28 -20.26 -26.78
N PHE A 620 0.29 -20.58 -25.61
CA PHE A 620 1.72 -20.80 -25.39
C PHE A 620 2.02 -22.29 -25.44
N TYR A 621 2.87 -22.72 -26.36
CA TYR A 621 3.26 -24.13 -26.52
C TYR A 621 4.66 -24.34 -25.97
N TYR A 622 4.79 -25.10 -24.87
CA TYR A 622 6.09 -25.49 -24.35
C TYR A 622 6.74 -26.59 -25.18
N ALA A 623 8.07 -26.56 -25.23
CA ALA A 623 8.86 -27.59 -25.89
C ALA A 623 8.64 -28.96 -25.24
N SER A 624 8.50 -30.01 -26.04
CA SER A 624 8.52 -31.39 -25.53
C SER A 624 9.95 -31.93 -25.49
N SER A 625 10.27 -32.65 -24.42
CA SER A 625 11.51 -33.36 -24.20
C SER A 625 11.59 -34.51 -25.19
N SER A 626 12.43 -34.36 -26.22
CA SER A 626 12.67 -35.36 -27.26
C SER A 626 13.27 -36.67 -26.76
#